data_AF-A0A2E8RJN4-F1
#
_entry.id   AF-A0A2E8RJN4-F1
#
_cell.length_a   1.000
_cell.length_b   1.000
_cell.length_c   1.000
_cell.angle_alpha   90.00
_cell.angle_beta   90.00
_cell.angle_gamma   90.00
#
_symmetry.space_group_name_H-M   'P 1'
#
loop_
_entity.id
_entity.type
_entity.pdbx_description
1 polymer ?
#
loop_
_entity_poly.entity_id
_entity_poly.type
_entity_poly.pdbx_seq_one_letter_code
_entity_poly.pdbx_strand_id
1 'polypeptide(L)'
;LNFTTSQNERLAADIFAASDEVADQNRGFALSIGFPVGMMRNLRKPKFTATASETTESVPFSADPDASRVVITVYREEELYRGITFSEVEFEFDTEIFILPDGIKIEVPDDTTTAAQTLSEIVETTTFTRITSGIIASQDLGIDLINNDPTITSVLENHVKSYLFRILMREIAGIDLSEAGFLFFNSLQENVIDLDGYKALREFSKVESIRKLLGLTVEQVSRAFEETTILGNRNFRKLKNSQALITLCNPQVKKEMNEYGQMIDVEYPPVLNKGKVENLVLQSSSGILGPETRKTRILSPSMFDRIFTVVLSPDDFEIDDAGTYQQEATYIQSSDDFDINGYYCEVKLGE
;
A
#
# COMPACT_ATOMS: atom_id res chain seq x y z
N LEU A 1 2.92 -17.93 -11.13
CA LEU A 1 3.62 -16.64 -11.20
C LEU A 1 4.17 -16.35 -9.82
N ASN A 2 5.45 -16.68 -9.60
CA ASN A 2 6.16 -16.18 -8.43
C ASN A 2 6.50 -14.72 -8.76
N PHE A 3 5.76 -13.76 -8.21
CA PHE A 3 6.16 -12.35 -8.23
C PHE A 3 7.30 -12.20 -7.22
N THR A 4 8.48 -12.68 -7.59
CA THR A 4 9.73 -12.31 -6.92
C THR A 4 10.14 -10.98 -7.52
N THR A 5 10.30 -9.95 -6.68
CA THR A 5 10.91 -8.68 -7.05
C THR A 5 12.21 -8.97 -7.80
N SER A 6 12.37 -8.40 -8.98
CA SER A 6 13.55 -8.66 -9.81
C SER A 6 14.80 -8.09 -9.13
N GLN A 7 15.98 -8.60 -9.49
CA GLN A 7 17.23 -8.04 -8.93
C GLN A 7 17.39 -6.56 -9.31
N ASN A 8 16.99 -6.18 -10.52
CA ASN A 8 17.02 -4.80 -10.99
C ASN A 8 16.09 -3.91 -10.18
N GLU A 9 14.87 -4.38 -9.91
CA GLU A 9 13.90 -3.66 -9.08
C GLU A 9 14.38 -3.46 -7.64
N ARG A 10 15.07 -4.46 -7.07
CA ARG A 10 15.67 -4.35 -5.73
C ARG A 10 16.80 -3.32 -5.70
N LEU A 11 17.70 -3.38 -6.68
CA LEU A 11 18.76 -2.39 -6.82
C LEU A 11 18.20 -0.98 -7.01
N ALA A 12 17.11 -0.83 -7.76
CA ALA A 12 16.44 0.45 -7.97
C ALA A 12 15.85 0.98 -6.66
N ALA A 13 15.22 0.11 -5.87
CA ALA A 13 14.70 0.45 -4.56
C ALA A 13 15.82 0.82 -3.58
N ASP A 14 16.98 0.15 -3.64
CA ASP A 14 18.15 0.48 -2.83
C ASP A 14 18.74 1.85 -3.21
N ILE A 15 18.85 2.16 -4.51
CA ILE A 15 19.26 3.48 -5.00
C ILE A 15 18.29 4.56 -4.54
N PHE A 16 16.98 4.31 -4.67
CA PHE A 16 15.95 5.23 -4.20
C PHE A 16 16.02 5.44 -2.69
N ALA A 17 16.20 4.39 -1.90
CA ALA A 17 16.35 4.49 -0.44
C ALA A 17 17.64 5.22 -0.02
N ALA A 18 18.69 5.17 -0.84
CA ALA A 18 19.95 5.87 -0.63
C ALA A 18 19.95 7.30 -1.17
N SER A 19 18.93 7.70 -1.94
CA SER A 19 18.82 9.06 -2.46
C SER A 19 18.61 10.07 -1.32
N ASP A 20 19.10 11.30 -1.48
CA ASP A 20 18.94 12.36 -0.48
C ASP A 20 17.46 12.59 -0.15
N GLU A 21 16.56 12.36 -1.11
CA GLU A 21 15.10 12.40 -0.91
C GLU A 21 14.60 11.41 0.15
N VAL A 22 15.29 10.31 0.43
CA VAL A 22 14.88 9.34 1.47
C VAL A 22 15.85 9.35 2.65
N ALA A 23 17.14 9.59 2.38
CA ALA A 23 18.22 9.49 3.36
C ALA A 23 18.36 10.74 4.24
N ASP A 24 18.17 11.96 3.70
CA ASP A 24 18.17 13.17 4.53
C ASP A 24 16.85 13.34 5.30
N GLN A 25 15.80 12.65 4.87
CA GLN A 25 14.50 12.59 5.53
C GLN A 25 14.50 11.69 6.78
N ASN A 26 15.25 12.05 7.82
CA ASN A 26 15.09 11.46 9.17
C ASN A 26 13.67 11.67 9.77
N ARG A 27 12.77 12.34 9.04
CA ARG A 27 11.36 12.63 9.39
C ARG A 27 10.39 12.53 8.19
N GLY A 28 10.80 11.84 7.11
CA GLY A 28 9.92 11.67 5.94
C GLY A 28 8.67 10.87 6.29
N PHE A 29 7.55 11.22 5.66
CA PHE A 29 6.33 10.42 5.71
C PHE A 29 5.90 10.08 4.29
N ALA A 30 5.17 8.97 4.16
CA ALA A 30 4.59 8.56 2.89
C ALA A 30 3.08 8.61 2.99
N LEU A 31 2.45 9.25 2.01
CA LEU A 31 1.01 9.33 1.89
C LEU A 31 0.56 8.47 0.71
N SER A 32 -0.19 7.41 1.00
CA SER A 32 -0.78 6.54 -0.02
C SER A 32 -2.24 6.91 -0.25
N ILE A 33 -2.57 7.31 -1.48
CA ILE A 33 -3.89 7.77 -1.90
C ILE A 33 -4.48 6.74 -2.84
N GLY A 34 -5.58 6.13 -2.43
CA GLY A 34 -6.31 5.14 -3.21
C GLY A 34 -7.57 5.71 -3.84
N PHE A 35 -7.73 5.54 -5.15
CA PHE A 35 -8.97 5.84 -5.88
C PHE A 35 -9.93 4.65 -5.81
N PRO A 36 -11.08 4.75 -5.14
CA PRO A 36 -12.01 3.63 -5.02
C PRO A 36 -12.49 3.13 -6.38
N VAL A 37 -12.83 1.84 -6.45
CA VAL A 37 -13.30 1.24 -7.70
C VAL A 37 -14.48 2.00 -8.29
N GLY A 38 -14.38 2.31 -9.58
CA GLY A 38 -15.37 3.07 -10.34
C GLY A 38 -15.21 4.58 -10.24
N MET A 39 -14.34 5.10 -9.36
CA MET A 39 -14.04 6.52 -9.29
C MET A 39 -13.38 7.00 -10.58
N MET A 40 -12.41 6.24 -11.12
CA MET A 40 -11.76 6.60 -12.37
C MET A 40 -12.75 6.68 -13.54
N ARG A 41 -13.74 5.78 -13.58
CA ARG A 41 -14.80 5.82 -14.58
C ARG A 41 -15.68 7.06 -14.44
N ASN A 42 -15.94 7.52 -13.22
CA ASN A 42 -16.75 8.71 -12.97
C ASN A 42 -15.99 10.00 -13.28
N LEU A 43 -14.70 10.04 -12.96
CA LEU A 43 -13.80 11.15 -13.27
C LEU A 43 -13.64 11.35 -14.78
N ARG A 44 -13.59 10.26 -15.55
CA ARG A 44 -13.46 10.29 -17.02
C ARG A 44 -14.77 10.54 -17.78
N LYS A 45 -15.91 10.68 -17.09
CA LYS A 45 -17.17 10.96 -17.82
C LYS A 45 -17.08 12.35 -18.43
N PRO A 46 -17.26 12.51 -19.74
CA PRO A 46 -17.25 13.83 -20.36
C PRO A 46 -18.32 14.69 -19.68
N LYS A 47 -17.99 15.97 -19.43
CA LYS A 47 -18.98 16.97 -19.04
C LYS A 47 -20.08 16.93 -20.10
N PHE A 48 -21.25 16.40 -19.76
CA PHE A 48 -22.41 16.49 -20.65
C PHE A 48 -22.71 17.97 -20.82
N THR A 49 -22.28 18.56 -21.94
CA THR A 49 -22.84 19.81 -22.41
C THR A 49 -24.29 19.51 -22.74
N ALA A 50 -25.18 19.91 -21.84
CA ALA A 50 -26.62 19.84 -22.05
C ALA A 50 -27.02 20.87 -23.12
N THR A 51 -26.62 20.67 -24.36
CA THR A 51 -27.30 21.27 -25.51
C THR A 51 -28.52 20.41 -25.79
N ALA A 52 -29.68 20.94 -25.38
CA ALA A 52 -30.97 20.36 -25.68
C ALA A 52 -31.08 20.14 -27.20
N SER A 53 -31.41 18.91 -27.58
CA SER A 53 -31.42 18.40 -28.96
C SER A 53 -30.05 18.01 -29.50
N GLU A 54 -29.60 16.81 -29.17
CA GLU A 54 -28.98 15.96 -30.17
C GLU A 54 -29.14 14.50 -29.75
N THR A 55 -29.49 13.70 -30.75
CA THR A 55 -29.73 12.27 -30.71
C THR A 55 -28.60 11.54 -29.98
N THR A 56 -28.97 10.49 -29.24
CA THR A 56 -28.06 9.49 -28.65
C THR A 56 -27.26 8.77 -29.75
N GLU A 57 -26.32 9.47 -30.37
CA GLU A 57 -25.19 8.85 -31.03
C GLU A 57 -24.14 8.57 -29.96
N SER A 58 -23.65 7.34 -29.94
CA SER A 58 -22.53 6.92 -29.12
C SER A 58 -21.31 7.72 -29.54
N VAL A 59 -21.07 8.87 -28.89
CA VAL A 59 -19.83 9.63 -29.05
C VAL A 59 -18.70 8.67 -28.70
N PRO A 60 -17.79 8.37 -29.64
CA PRO A 60 -16.63 7.55 -29.34
C PRO A 60 -15.84 8.22 -28.23
N PHE A 61 -15.42 7.43 -27.24
CA PHE A 61 -14.51 7.83 -26.17
C PHE A 61 -13.19 8.30 -26.82
N SER A 62 -13.10 9.58 -27.23
CA SER A 62 -11.80 10.18 -27.48
C SER A 62 -11.24 10.52 -26.10
N ALA A 63 -10.36 9.65 -25.61
CA ALA A 63 -9.61 9.90 -24.39
C ALA A 63 -8.76 11.14 -24.63
N ASP A 64 -9.23 12.27 -24.11
CA ASP A 64 -8.39 13.44 -23.93
C ASP A 64 -7.21 13.01 -23.04
N PRO A 65 -5.94 13.12 -23.49
CA PRO A 65 -4.78 12.75 -22.67
C PRO A 65 -4.74 13.50 -21.33
N ASP A 66 -5.39 14.67 -21.24
CA ASP A 66 -5.49 15.43 -19.99
C ASP A 66 -6.54 14.83 -19.04
N ALA A 67 -7.52 14.07 -19.55
CA ALA A 67 -8.54 13.40 -18.73
C ALA A 67 -8.00 12.22 -17.90
N SER A 68 -6.74 11.81 -18.08
CA SER A 68 -6.10 10.79 -17.25
C SER A 68 -5.15 11.36 -16.20
N ARG A 69 -4.83 12.66 -16.25
CA ARG A 69 -3.96 13.34 -15.29
C ARG A 69 -4.71 13.61 -13.98
N VAL A 70 -4.02 13.39 -12.89
CA VAL A 70 -4.48 13.66 -11.53
C VAL A 70 -3.40 14.48 -10.84
N VAL A 71 -3.82 15.54 -10.17
CA VAL A 71 -2.96 16.36 -9.32
C VAL A 71 -3.33 16.06 -7.87
N ILE A 72 -2.34 15.61 -7.10
CA ILE A 72 -2.42 15.43 -5.66
C ILE A 72 -1.76 16.64 -5.03
N THR A 73 -2.55 17.50 -4.39
CA THR A 73 -2.05 18.67 -3.67
C THR A 73 -2.02 18.32 -2.18
N VAL A 74 -0.85 18.38 -1.57
CA VAL A 74 -0.67 18.08 -0.15
C VAL A 74 -0.45 19.38 0.62
N TYR A 75 -1.18 19.49 1.71
CA TYR A 75 -1.18 20.65 2.60
C TYR A 75 -0.64 20.24 3.97
N ARG A 76 0.01 21.19 4.64
CA ARG A 76 0.51 21.06 6.00
C ARG A 76 -0.14 22.10 6.90
N GLU A 77 -0.74 21.62 7.98
CA GLU A 77 -1.27 22.43 9.07
C GLU A 77 -0.60 22.05 10.39
N GLU A 78 -0.06 23.04 11.12
CA GLU A 78 0.57 22.79 12.40
C GLU A 78 -0.26 23.39 13.55
N GLU A 79 -0.91 22.53 14.33
CA GLU A 79 -1.80 22.97 15.43
C GLU A 79 -1.09 23.80 16.50
N LEU A 80 0.21 23.60 16.67
CA LEU A 80 1.03 24.34 17.64
C LEU A 80 1.32 25.77 17.18
N TYR A 81 1.26 26.03 15.88
CA TYR A 81 1.53 27.32 15.27
C TYR A 81 0.37 27.75 14.35
N ARG A 82 -0.79 28.01 14.97
CA ARG A 82 -2.09 28.35 14.32
C ARG A 82 -2.14 29.67 13.52
N GLY A 83 -1.00 30.17 13.06
CA GLY A 83 -0.90 31.34 12.20
C GLY A 83 0.17 31.20 11.12
N ILE A 84 0.87 30.06 11.04
CA ILE A 84 1.81 29.77 9.97
C ILE A 84 1.05 29.00 8.90
N THR A 85 0.98 29.55 7.69
CA THR A 85 0.49 28.84 6.53
C THR A 85 1.69 28.31 5.76
N PHE A 86 1.65 27.04 5.36
CA PHE A 86 2.68 26.45 4.51
C PHE A 86 2.20 26.44 3.06
N SER A 87 3.12 26.62 2.12
CA SER A 87 2.86 26.42 0.70
C SER A 87 2.49 24.96 0.45
N GLU A 88 1.51 24.74 -0.41
CA GLU A 88 1.13 23.40 -0.85
C GLU A 88 2.20 22.77 -1.75
N VAL A 89 2.26 21.44 -1.75
CA VAL A 89 3.14 20.65 -2.63
C VAL A 89 2.28 19.82 -3.56
N GLU A 90 2.52 19.94 -4.87
CA GLU A 90 1.72 19.25 -5.89
C GLU A 90 2.46 18.09 -6.53
N PHE A 91 1.76 16.97 -6.69
CA PHE A 91 2.27 15.78 -7.35
C PHE A 91 1.32 15.38 -8.48
N GLU A 92 1.85 15.35 -9.69
CA GLU A 92 1.09 14.93 -10.86
C GLU A 92 1.29 13.44 -11.15
N PHE A 93 0.20 12.76 -11.48
CA PHE A 93 0.18 11.35 -11.88
C PHE A 93 -0.73 11.15 -13.09
N ASP A 94 -0.34 10.24 -13.98
CA ASP A 94 -1.21 9.72 -15.03
C ASP A 94 -1.83 8.38 -14.63
N THR A 95 -3.15 8.34 -14.54
CA THR A 95 -3.93 7.15 -14.12
C THR A 95 -3.92 6.00 -15.11
N GLU A 96 -3.43 6.21 -16.34
CA GLU A 96 -3.27 5.15 -17.34
C GLU A 96 -1.86 4.61 -17.42
N ILE A 97 -0.87 5.27 -16.80
CA ILE A 97 0.52 4.81 -16.81
C ILE A 97 0.73 3.79 -15.69
N PHE A 98 1.33 2.66 -16.04
CA PHE A 98 1.72 1.59 -15.13
C PHE A 98 3.17 1.20 -15.38
N ILE A 99 3.90 0.94 -14.30
CA ILE A 99 5.18 0.22 -14.35
C ILE A 99 4.85 -1.23 -14.03
N LEU A 100 5.02 -2.11 -15.01
CA LEU A 100 4.80 -3.55 -14.84
C LEU A 100 6.05 -4.21 -14.22
N PRO A 101 5.92 -5.42 -13.64
CA PRO A 101 7.08 -6.17 -13.17
C PRO A 101 8.12 -6.31 -14.27
N ASP A 102 9.40 -6.19 -13.91
CA ASP A 102 10.54 -6.17 -14.84
C ASP A 102 10.57 -4.96 -15.79
N GLY A 103 9.73 -3.94 -15.55
CA GLY A 103 9.71 -2.68 -16.30
C GLY A 103 10.94 -1.80 -16.03
N ILE A 104 11.59 -1.99 -14.88
CA ILE A 104 12.82 -1.27 -14.52
C ILE A 104 14.03 -2.10 -14.92
N LYS A 105 14.90 -1.51 -15.76
CA LYS A 105 16.14 -2.13 -16.21
C LYS A 105 17.31 -1.29 -15.71
N ILE A 106 17.95 -1.80 -14.66
CA ILE A 106 19.20 -1.25 -14.16
C ILE A 106 20.34 -2.01 -14.82
N GLU A 107 21.25 -1.27 -15.43
CA GLU A 107 22.52 -1.80 -15.86
C GLU A 107 23.44 -1.80 -14.63
N VAL A 108 23.77 -2.99 -14.13
CA VAL A 108 24.76 -3.12 -13.06
C VAL A 108 26.12 -2.93 -13.71
N PRO A 109 26.88 -1.87 -13.38
CA PRO A 109 28.19 -1.70 -13.98
C PRO A 109 29.14 -2.81 -13.50
N ASP A 110 29.86 -3.43 -14.43
CA ASP A 110 30.87 -4.45 -14.10
C ASP A 110 32.07 -3.85 -13.33
N ASP A 111 32.22 -2.53 -13.34
CA ASP A 111 33.34 -1.80 -12.74
C ASP A 111 32.88 -0.92 -11.57
N THR A 112 33.50 -1.13 -10.40
CA THR A 112 33.32 -0.37 -9.15
C THR A 112 33.59 1.14 -9.26
N THR A 113 34.13 1.60 -10.38
CA THR A 113 34.42 3.01 -10.64
C THR A 113 33.29 3.75 -11.36
N THR A 114 32.28 3.03 -11.85
CA THR A 114 31.13 3.63 -12.52
C THR A 114 30.22 4.27 -11.49
N ALA A 115 29.80 5.52 -11.71
CA ALA A 115 28.88 6.20 -10.80
C ALA A 115 27.59 5.39 -10.66
N ALA A 116 27.04 5.36 -9.45
CA ALA A 116 25.72 4.75 -9.22
C ALA A 116 24.68 5.47 -10.08
N GLN A 117 23.75 4.71 -10.64
CA GLN A 117 22.67 5.29 -11.45
C GLN A 117 21.86 6.27 -10.60
N THR A 118 21.50 7.41 -11.19
CA THR A 118 20.65 8.42 -10.53
C THR A 118 19.17 8.08 -10.70
N LEU A 119 18.29 8.70 -9.90
CA LEU A 119 16.84 8.50 -10.05
C LEU A 119 16.36 8.91 -11.44
N SER A 120 16.88 10.01 -12.00
CA SER A 120 16.58 10.46 -13.37
C SER A 120 16.92 9.40 -14.41
N GLU A 121 18.08 8.75 -14.28
CA GLU A 121 18.49 7.66 -15.18
C GLU A 121 17.57 6.43 -15.04
N ILE A 122 17.11 6.14 -13.82
CA ILE A 122 16.10 5.09 -13.58
C ILE A 122 14.78 5.46 -14.29
N VAL A 123 14.34 6.72 -14.23
CA VAL A 123 13.13 7.16 -14.95
C VAL A 123 13.30 6.97 -16.45
N GLU A 124 14.41 7.42 -17.02
CA GLU A 124 14.69 7.32 -18.46
C GLU A 124 14.71 5.86 -18.96
N THR A 125 15.27 4.95 -18.17
CA THR A 125 15.41 3.52 -18.51
C THR A 125 14.18 2.67 -18.18
N THR A 126 13.21 3.23 -17.44
CA THR A 126 11.98 2.53 -17.08
C THR A 126 11.05 2.40 -18.28
N THR A 127 10.46 1.21 -18.46
CA THR A 127 9.40 0.97 -19.43
C THR A 127 8.05 1.30 -18.83
N PHE A 128 7.39 2.34 -19.36
CA PHE A 128 6.06 2.74 -18.97
C PHE A 128 5.03 2.08 -19.88
N THR A 129 4.07 1.39 -19.28
CA THR A 129 2.96 0.75 -20.00
C THR A 129 1.70 1.56 -19.82
N ARG A 130 1.12 2.05 -20.91
CA ARG A 130 -0.18 2.71 -20.88
C ARG A 130 -1.29 1.68 -21.01
N ILE A 131 -2.21 1.63 -20.04
CA ILE A 131 -3.34 0.71 -20.03
C ILE A 131 -4.64 1.51 -20.00
N THR A 132 -5.42 1.36 -21.06
CA THR A 132 -6.72 2.03 -21.22
C THR A 132 -7.82 0.97 -21.28
N SER A 133 -8.79 1.05 -20.37
CA SER A 133 -9.90 0.08 -20.29
C SER A 133 -9.46 -1.40 -20.21
N GLY A 134 -8.33 -1.67 -19.54
CA GLY A 134 -7.78 -3.01 -19.37
C GLY A 134 -7.01 -3.56 -20.58
N ILE A 135 -6.77 -2.75 -21.61
CA ILE A 135 -5.97 -3.12 -22.78
C ILE A 135 -4.67 -2.32 -22.75
N ILE A 136 -3.54 -2.99 -23.00
CA ILE A 136 -2.24 -2.33 -23.19
C ILE A 136 -2.31 -1.51 -24.49
N ALA A 137 -2.30 -0.19 -24.36
CA ALA A 137 -2.34 0.75 -25.47
C ALA A 137 -0.94 1.01 -26.05
N SER A 138 0.05 1.23 -25.18
CA SER A 138 1.45 1.41 -25.57
C SER A 138 2.41 0.94 -24.48
N GLN A 139 3.67 0.73 -24.88
CA GLN A 139 4.79 0.43 -24.00
C GLN A 139 6.01 1.18 -24.52
N ASP A 140 6.42 2.21 -23.79
CA ASP A 140 7.43 3.16 -24.23
C ASP A 140 8.48 3.33 -23.13
N LEU A 141 9.74 3.57 -23.50
CA LEU A 141 10.78 3.91 -22.52
C LEU A 141 10.56 5.33 -22.01
N GLY A 142 10.95 5.60 -20.76
CA GLY A 142 10.87 6.93 -20.16
C GLY A 142 11.57 7.98 -21.01
N ILE A 143 12.75 7.67 -21.53
CA ILE A 143 13.50 8.58 -22.40
C ILE A 143 12.74 8.94 -23.68
N ASP A 144 12.01 8.00 -24.27
CA ASP A 144 11.23 8.27 -25.49
C ASP A 144 10.03 9.17 -25.18
N LEU A 145 9.37 8.95 -24.03
CA LEU A 145 8.26 9.79 -23.57
C LEU A 145 8.73 11.21 -23.24
N ILE A 146 9.85 11.36 -22.52
CA ILE A 146 10.43 12.66 -22.14
C ILE A 146 10.89 13.43 -23.38
N ASN A 147 11.50 12.76 -24.36
CA ASN A 147 11.92 13.41 -25.60
C ASN A 147 10.73 13.91 -26.43
N ASN A 148 9.59 13.21 -26.38
CA ASN A 148 8.37 13.61 -27.07
C ASN A 148 7.62 14.74 -26.34
N ASP A 149 7.58 14.69 -25.01
CA ASP A 149 6.96 15.70 -24.16
C ASP A 149 7.80 15.92 -22.88
N PRO A 150 8.68 16.93 -22.85
CA PRO A 150 9.50 17.23 -21.68
C PRO A 150 8.70 17.62 -20.43
N THR A 151 7.42 17.99 -20.57
CA THR A 151 6.58 18.35 -19.43
C THR A 151 6.13 17.14 -18.61
N ILE A 152 6.19 15.93 -19.19
CA ILE A 152 5.76 14.70 -18.52
C ILE A 152 6.79 14.17 -17.50
N THR A 153 8.00 14.73 -17.47
CA THR A 153 9.11 14.22 -16.65
C THR A 153 8.72 14.10 -15.17
N SER A 154 8.09 15.14 -14.60
CA SER A 154 7.61 15.11 -13.21
C SER A 154 6.58 14.02 -12.95
N VAL A 155 5.66 13.80 -13.90
CA VAL A 155 4.64 12.74 -13.84
C VAL A 155 5.30 11.36 -13.82
N LEU A 156 6.29 11.12 -14.69
CA LEU A 156 7.02 9.85 -14.77
C LEU A 156 7.87 9.60 -13.53
N GLU A 157 8.54 10.64 -13.02
CA GLU A 157 9.29 10.60 -11.76
C GLU A 157 8.39 10.18 -10.60
N ASN A 158 7.22 10.80 -10.46
CA ASN A 158 6.25 10.46 -9.41
C ASN A 158 5.78 9.00 -9.50
N HIS A 159 5.53 8.48 -10.71
CA HIS A 159 5.21 7.06 -10.92
C HIS A 159 6.34 6.13 -10.50
N VAL A 160 7.59 6.45 -10.85
CA VAL A 160 8.77 5.66 -10.47
C VAL A 160 8.96 5.70 -8.96
N LYS A 161 8.91 6.86 -8.32
CA LYS A 161 9.00 7.02 -6.86
C LYS A 161 7.93 6.20 -6.14
N SER A 162 6.67 6.33 -6.56
CA SER A 162 5.54 5.55 -6.02
C SER A 162 5.77 4.04 -6.19
N TYR A 163 6.29 3.59 -7.34
CA TYR A 163 6.57 2.19 -7.62
C TYR A 163 7.71 1.62 -6.76
N LEU A 164 8.83 2.36 -6.66
CA LEU A 164 10.00 1.97 -5.87
C LEU A 164 9.70 1.96 -4.37
N PHE A 165 8.97 2.96 -3.87
CA PHE A 165 8.53 2.98 -2.47
C PHE A 165 7.64 1.77 -2.14
N ARG A 166 6.74 1.40 -3.05
CA ARG A 166 5.92 0.18 -2.89
C ARG A 166 6.79 -1.08 -2.78
N ILE A 167 7.83 -1.21 -3.60
CA ILE A 167 8.76 -2.34 -3.53
C ILE A 167 9.50 -2.34 -2.19
N LEU A 168 10.00 -1.19 -1.78
CA LEU A 168 10.68 -1.00 -0.50
C LEU A 168 9.80 -1.45 0.67
N MET A 169 8.55 -0.98 0.74
CA MET A 169 7.61 -1.34 1.80
C MET A 169 7.24 -2.84 1.78
N ARG A 170 7.17 -3.44 0.60
CA ARG A 170 6.93 -4.88 0.46
C ARG A 170 8.10 -5.71 0.98
N GLU A 171 9.34 -5.30 0.71
CA GLU A 171 10.53 -6.03 1.17
C GLU A 171 10.81 -5.81 2.67
N ILE A 172 10.64 -4.59 3.19
CA ILE A 172 10.90 -4.26 4.60
C ILE A 172 9.77 -4.72 5.52
N ALA A 173 8.53 -4.37 5.20
CA ALA A 173 7.39 -4.56 6.09
C ALA A 173 6.49 -5.73 5.66
N GLY A 174 6.68 -6.30 4.46
CA GLY A 174 5.77 -7.30 3.91
C GLY A 174 4.41 -6.74 3.51
N ILE A 175 4.29 -5.41 3.39
CA ILE A 175 3.04 -4.70 3.07
C ILE A 175 3.02 -4.40 1.57
N ASP A 176 1.94 -4.80 0.90
CA ASP A 176 1.74 -4.52 -0.52
C ASP A 176 0.87 -3.26 -0.67
N LEU A 177 1.49 -2.14 -1.08
CA LEU A 177 0.79 -0.87 -1.33
C LEU A 177 0.23 -0.75 -2.75
N SER A 178 0.16 -1.85 -3.53
CA SER A 178 -0.55 -1.86 -4.82
C SER A 178 -2.05 -2.06 -4.66
N GLU A 179 -2.78 -1.82 -5.73
CA GLU A 179 -4.20 -2.17 -5.88
C GLU A 179 -4.47 -3.64 -5.51
N ALA A 180 -3.54 -4.55 -5.82
CA ALA A 180 -3.65 -5.97 -5.47
C ALA A 180 -3.53 -6.25 -3.95
N GLY A 181 -2.97 -5.32 -3.18
CA GLY A 181 -2.89 -5.39 -1.72
C GLY A 181 -4.21 -5.10 -1.01
N PHE A 182 -5.09 -4.30 -1.64
CA PHE A 182 -6.33 -3.82 -1.06
C PHE A 182 -7.53 -4.36 -1.85
N LEU A 183 -8.05 -5.52 -1.49
CA LEU A 183 -9.19 -6.14 -2.19
C LEU A 183 -10.44 -6.04 -1.31
N PHE A 184 -11.64 -5.99 -1.89
CA PHE A 184 -12.88 -5.88 -1.11
C PHE A 184 -12.98 -6.99 -0.06
N PHE A 185 -13.35 -6.60 1.17
CA PHE A 185 -13.65 -7.50 2.28
C PHE A 185 -14.86 -8.39 1.94
N ASN A 186 -14.59 -9.49 1.24
CA ASN A 186 -15.45 -10.65 1.24
C ASN A 186 -15.04 -11.58 2.39
N SER A 187 -15.91 -12.51 2.79
CA SER A 187 -15.61 -13.58 3.76
C SER A 187 -14.37 -14.45 3.41
N LEU A 188 -13.76 -14.18 2.26
CA LEU A 188 -12.54 -14.77 1.73
C LEU A 188 -11.26 -14.08 2.23
N GLN A 189 -11.37 -12.87 2.80
CA GLN A 189 -10.27 -12.05 3.32
C GLN A 189 -10.20 -12.00 4.85
N GLU A 190 -11.10 -12.69 5.54
CA GLU A 190 -10.89 -12.99 6.95
C GLU A 190 -9.50 -13.63 7.07
N ASN A 191 -8.69 -13.28 8.07
CA ASN A 191 -7.29 -13.72 8.28
C ASN A 191 -7.08 -15.23 8.01
N VAL A 192 -6.96 -15.59 6.74
CA VAL A 192 -7.01 -16.95 6.24
C VAL A 192 -5.68 -17.23 5.59
N ILE A 193 -5.17 -18.40 5.88
CA ILE A 193 -3.97 -18.96 5.28
C ILE A 193 -4.35 -20.27 4.63
N ASP A 194 -3.69 -20.62 3.54
CA ASP A 194 -3.89 -21.92 2.94
C ASP A 194 -3.22 -23.01 3.78
N LEU A 195 -3.51 -24.26 3.45
CA LEU A 195 -3.03 -25.40 4.21
C LEU A 195 -1.49 -25.47 4.22
N ASP A 196 -0.83 -25.07 3.13
CA ASP A 196 0.62 -25.11 3.03
C ASP A 196 1.27 -23.98 3.81
N GLY A 197 0.67 -22.79 3.80
CA GLY A 197 0.95 -21.67 4.68
C GLY A 197 0.85 -21.99 6.16
N TYR A 198 -0.26 -22.61 6.54
CA TYR A 198 -0.47 -23.09 7.91
C TYR A 198 0.59 -24.11 8.32
N LYS A 199 0.92 -25.06 7.43
CA LYS A 199 2.00 -26.02 7.69
C LYS A 199 3.34 -25.31 7.84
N ALA A 200 3.68 -24.38 6.96
CA ALA A 200 4.93 -23.61 7.01
C ALA A 200 5.04 -22.82 8.32
N LEU A 201 4.00 -22.07 8.70
CA LEU A 201 3.94 -21.34 9.97
C LEU A 201 4.13 -22.27 11.17
N ARG A 202 3.52 -23.46 11.12
CA ARG A 202 3.67 -24.48 12.17
C ARG A 202 5.08 -25.07 12.22
N GLU A 203 5.71 -25.32 11.08
CA GLU A 203 7.10 -25.78 11.02
C GLU A 203 8.08 -24.70 11.50
N PHE A 204 7.90 -23.44 11.10
CA PHE A 204 8.67 -22.31 11.59
C PHE A 204 8.59 -22.14 13.10
N SER A 205 7.41 -22.39 13.68
CA SER A 205 7.20 -22.35 15.12
C SER A 205 7.92 -23.46 15.90
N LYS A 206 8.42 -24.51 15.23
CA LYS A 206 9.26 -25.56 15.85
C LYS A 206 10.73 -25.17 15.93
N VAL A 207 11.21 -24.32 15.02
CA VAL A 207 12.61 -23.89 14.96
C VAL A 207 12.85 -22.84 16.03
N GLU A 208 13.74 -23.08 16.99
CA GLU A 208 13.85 -22.22 18.19
C GLU A 208 14.24 -20.77 17.88
N SER A 209 15.15 -20.54 16.93
CA SER A 209 15.56 -19.18 16.51
C SER A 209 14.40 -18.41 15.90
N ILE A 210 13.65 -19.06 15.01
CA ILE A 210 12.47 -18.47 14.36
C ILE A 210 11.34 -18.29 15.35
N ARG A 211 11.11 -19.26 16.25
CA ARG A 211 10.12 -19.16 17.34
C ARG A 211 10.37 -17.95 18.24
N LYS A 212 11.62 -17.65 18.57
CA LYS A 212 11.99 -16.45 19.35
C LYS A 212 11.69 -15.16 18.59
N LEU A 213 11.90 -15.16 17.27
CA LEU A 213 11.60 -14.03 16.40
C LEU A 213 10.09 -13.81 16.20
N LEU A 214 9.35 -14.87 15.86
CA LEU A 214 7.90 -14.80 15.63
C LEU A 214 7.10 -14.64 16.93
N GLY A 215 7.65 -15.09 18.06
CA GLY A 215 7.01 -15.06 19.36
C GLY A 215 5.91 -16.10 19.56
N LEU A 216 5.79 -17.10 18.69
CA LEU A 216 4.65 -18.02 18.61
C LEU A 216 5.07 -19.49 18.75
N THR A 217 4.34 -20.28 19.55
CA THR A 217 4.52 -21.74 19.64
C THR A 217 3.59 -22.50 18.70
N VAL A 218 3.91 -23.77 18.45
CA VAL A 218 3.08 -24.67 17.63
C VAL A 218 1.65 -24.77 18.16
N GLU A 219 1.47 -24.86 19.48
CA GLU A 219 0.17 -24.97 20.14
C GLU A 219 -0.63 -23.67 20.01
N GLN A 220 0.06 -22.53 20.07
CA GLN A 220 -0.53 -21.20 19.88
C GLN A 220 -1.10 -21.05 18.47
N VAL A 221 -0.33 -21.43 17.46
CA VAL A 221 -0.78 -21.45 16.05
C VAL A 221 -1.98 -22.39 15.88
N SER A 222 -1.90 -23.62 16.38
CA SER A 222 -3.01 -24.58 16.23
C SER A 222 -4.31 -24.17 16.94
N ARG A 223 -4.24 -23.37 18.01
CA ARG A 223 -5.44 -22.89 18.73
C ARG A 223 -6.05 -21.64 18.09
N ALA A 224 -5.25 -20.83 17.42
CA ALA A 224 -5.66 -19.59 16.79
C ALA A 224 -6.44 -19.81 15.48
N PHE A 225 -6.16 -20.90 14.76
CA PHE A 225 -6.77 -21.19 13.46
C PHE A 225 -7.82 -22.32 13.52
N GLU A 226 -8.83 -22.23 12.67
CA GLU A 226 -9.86 -23.24 12.42
C GLU A 226 -9.93 -23.61 10.93
N GLU A 227 -10.43 -24.80 10.60
CA GLU A 227 -10.65 -25.17 9.19
C GLU A 227 -11.78 -24.35 8.61
N THR A 228 -11.59 -23.85 7.40
CA THR A 228 -12.64 -23.14 6.67
C THR A 228 -12.72 -23.64 5.23
N THR A 229 -13.87 -23.37 4.60
CA THR A 229 -14.12 -23.61 3.19
C THR A 229 -14.30 -22.30 2.46
N ILE A 230 -13.50 -22.10 1.43
CA ILE A 230 -13.51 -20.92 0.57
C ILE A 230 -13.84 -21.37 -0.84
N LEU A 231 -14.93 -20.85 -1.42
CA LEU A 231 -15.37 -21.18 -2.78
C LEU A 231 -15.47 -22.69 -3.05
N GLY A 232 -15.88 -23.47 -2.03
CA GLY A 232 -15.99 -24.94 -2.11
C GLY A 232 -14.68 -25.71 -1.87
N ASN A 233 -13.55 -25.04 -1.70
CA ASN A 233 -12.25 -25.66 -1.42
C ASN A 233 -11.98 -25.69 0.11
N ARG A 234 -11.56 -26.85 0.62
CA ARG A 234 -11.30 -27.13 2.06
C ARG A 234 -9.86 -26.87 2.50
N ASN A 235 -9.01 -26.37 1.61
CA ASN A 235 -7.57 -26.22 1.86
C ASN A 235 -7.22 -24.92 2.60
N PHE A 236 -8.11 -24.40 3.44
CA PHE A 236 -7.93 -23.11 4.09
C PHE A 236 -8.10 -23.20 5.61
N ARG A 237 -7.35 -22.36 6.31
CA ARG A 237 -7.38 -22.20 7.76
C ARG A 237 -7.66 -20.73 8.06
N LYS A 238 -8.74 -20.46 8.79
CA LYS A 238 -9.15 -19.12 9.18
C LYS A 238 -8.73 -18.83 10.61
N LEU A 239 -8.19 -17.64 10.87
CA LEU A 239 -7.99 -17.16 12.23
C LEU A 239 -9.36 -16.96 12.88
N LYS A 240 -9.52 -17.50 14.08
CA LYS A 240 -10.76 -17.39 14.83
C LYS A 240 -11.17 -15.91 15.02
N ASN A 241 -12.47 -15.68 15.14
CA ASN A 241 -13.00 -14.32 15.33
C ASN A 241 -12.48 -13.66 16.62
N SER A 242 -12.67 -12.34 16.72
CA SER A 242 -12.22 -11.52 17.86
C SER A 242 -12.67 -12.08 19.21
N GLN A 243 -13.91 -12.56 19.32
CA GLN A 243 -14.44 -13.15 20.56
C GLN A 243 -13.68 -14.43 20.99
N ALA A 244 -13.37 -15.30 20.03
CA ALA A 244 -12.61 -16.51 20.30
C ALA A 244 -11.13 -16.21 20.57
N LEU A 245 -10.56 -15.19 19.92
CA LEU A 245 -9.20 -14.70 20.23
C LEU A 245 -9.13 -14.07 21.63
N ILE A 246 -10.14 -13.31 22.06
CA ILE A 246 -10.24 -12.78 23.43
C ILE A 246 -10.17 -13.91 24.45
N THR A 247 -10.85 -15.02 24.18
CA THR A 247 -10.81 -16.22 25.04
C THR A 247 -9.40 -16.84 25.15
N LEU A 248 -8.54 -16.66 24.14
CA LEU A 248 -7.15 -17.12 24.15
C LEU A 248 -6.20 -16.13 24.84
N CYS A 249 -6.57 -14.84 24.89
CA CYS A 249 -5.85 -13.77 25.57
C CYS A 249 -6.15 -13.68 27.07
N ASN A 250 -7.26 -14.28 27.52
CA ASN A 250 -7.63 -14.30 28.92
C ASN A 250 -7.00 -15.51 29.63
N PRO A 251 -6.55 -15.35 30.90
CA PRO A 251 -6.14 -16.46 31.72
C PRO A 251 -7.26 -17.49 31.86
N GLN A 252 -6.91 -18.77 31.78
CA GLN A 252 -7.89 -19.85 31.94
C GLN A 252 -7.86 -20.31 33.39
N VAL A 253 -9.00 -20.29 34.07
CA VAL A 253 -9.12 -20.82 35.44
C VAL A 253 -9.68 -22.23 35.35
N LYS A 254 -8.98 -23.22 35.92
CA LYS A 254 -9.53 -24.56 36.13
C LYS A 254 -9.52 -24.90 37.61
N LYS A 255 -10.50 -25.70 38.01
CA LYS A 255 -10.54 -26.29 39.34
C LYS A 255 -9.70 -27.55 39.36
N GLU A 256 -8.61 -27.53 40.11
CA GLU A 256 -7.79 -28.72 40.35
C GLU A 256 -7.87 -29.13 41.82
N MET A 257 -7.75 -30.43 42.07
CA MET A 257 -7.71 -30.96 43.42
C MET A 257 -6.26 -30.90 43.90
N ASN A 258 -6.00 -30.19 44.99
CA ASN A 258 -4.67 -30.12 45.57
C ASN A 258 -4.30 -31.43 46.30
N GLU A 259 -3.05 -31.50 46.76
CA GLU A 259 -2.47 -32.63 47.50
C GLU A 259 -3.26 -33.03 48.75
N TYR A 260 -4.12 -32.13 49.24
CA TYR A 260 -4.93 -32.27 50.45
C TYR A 260 -6.41 -32.54 50.14
N GLY A 261 -6.77 -32.82 48.88
CA GLY A 261 -8.14 -33.11 48.46
C GLY A 261 -9.06 -31.89 48.38
N GLN A 262 -8.52 -30.67 48.44
CA GLN A 262 -9.30 -29.43 48.30
C GLN A 262 -9.31 -28.97 46.84
N MET A 263 -10.47 -28.52 46.36
CA MET A 263 -10.59 -27.90 45.04
C MET A 263 -10.03 -26.47 45.12
N ILE A 264 -8.95 -26.21 44.39
CA ILE A 264 -8.36 -24.89 44.22
C ILE A 264 -8.58 -24.40 42.79
N ASP A 265 -8.79 -23.09 42.65
CA ASP A 265 -8.78 -22.45 41.34
C ASP A 265 -7.32 -22.23 40.93
N VAL A 266 -6.89 -22.94 39.89
CA VAL A 266 -5.57 -22.79 39.27
C VAL A 266 -5.72 -21.93 38.02
N GLU A 267 -5.07 -20.77 38.05
CA GLU A 267 -5.03 -19.85 36.93
C GLU A 267 -3.85 -20.19 36.02
N TYR A 268 -4.15 -20.57 34.78
CA TYR A 268 -3.13 -20.81 33.77
C TYR A 268 -2.86 -19.53 33.00
N PRO A 269 -1.58 -19.26 32.67
CA PRO A 269 -1.24 -18.11 31.86
C PRO A 269 -1.98 -18.17 30.52
N PRO A 270 -2.35 -17.01 29.97
CA PRO A 270 -3.08 -16.95 28.73
C PRO A 270 -2.27 -17.60 27.61
N VAL A 271 -2.98 -18.27 26.72
CA VAL A 271 -2.37 -19.04 25.64
C VAL A 271 -1.68 -18.10 24.66
N LEU A 272 -2.31 -16.96 24.37
CA LEU A 272 -1.79 -15.89 23.53
C LEU A 272 -1.77 -14.60 24.34
N ASN A 273 -0.84 -13.69 24.05
CA ASN A 273 -0.94 -12.31 24.51
C ASN A 273 -1.43 -11.43 23.35
N LYS A 274 -1.89 -10.21 23.64
CA LYS A 274 -2.44 -9.30 22.63
C LYS A 274 -1.46 -9.04 21.47
N GLY A 275 -0.19 -8.75 21.79
CA GLY A 275 0.84 -8.53 20.76
C GLY A 275 1.12 -9.75 19.87
N LYS A 276 1.03 -10.98 20.40
CA LYS A 276 1.14 -12.21 19.60
C LYS A 276 -0.06 -12.40 18.68
N VAL A 277 -1.25 -11.97 19.09
CA VAL A 277 -2.43 -11.98 18.22
C VAL A 277 -2.25 -10.98 17.08
N GLU A 278 -1.77 -9.78 17.37
CA GLU A 278 -1.47 -8.75 16.36
C GLU A 278 -0.41 -9.26 15.36
N ASN A 279 0.66 -9.90 15.85
CA ASN A 279 1.67 -10.53 14.99
C ASN A 279 1.10 -11.70 14.16
N LEU A 280 0.22 -12.53 14.73
CA LEU A 280 -0.46 -13.62 14.00
C LEU A 280 -1.34 -13.06 12.88
N VAL A 281 -2.08 -11.99 13.16
CA VAL A 281 -2.90 -11.28 12.17
C VAL A 281 -1.99 -10.80 11.04
N LEU A 282 -0.92 -10.07 11.35
CA LEU A 282 0.02 -9.53 10.37
C LEU A 282 0.66 -10.63 9.50
N GLN A 283 1.04 -11.76 10.09
CA GLN A 283 1.62 -12.88 9.35
C GLN A 283 0.59 -13.60 8.49
N SER A 284 -0.63 -13.77 8.99
CA SER A 284 -1.72 -14.36 8.21
C SER A 284 -2.19 -13.46 7.06
N SER A 285 -2.08 -12.15 7.24
CA SER A 285 -2.33 -11.18 6.18
C SER A 285 -1.15 -11.08 5.21
N SER A 286 0.07 -11.46 5.60
CA SER A 286 1.20 -11.50 4.68
C SER A 286 0.97 -12.51 3.56
N GLY A 287 1.08 -12.08 2.30
CA GLY A 287 0.93 -12.96 1.13
C GLY A 287 2.07 -13.99 0.97
N ILE A 288 2.99 -14.04 1.93
CA ILE A 288 4.17 -14.91 1.96
C ILE A 288 3.78 -16.35 2.28
N LEU A 289 2.78 -16.54 3.15
CA LEU A 289 2.41 -17.84 3.70
C LEU A 289 1.27 -18.49 2.92
N GLY A 290 1.23 -18.45 1.59
CA GLY A 290 0.24 -19.28 0.88
C GLY A 290 -0.01 -18.95 -0.59
N PRO A 291 0.38 -19.83 -1.54
CA PRO A 291 0.10 -19.61 -2.96
C PRO A 291 -1.39 -19.63 -3.34
N GLU A 292 -2.25 -20.39 -2.65
CA GLU A 292 -3.69 -20.44 -2.92
C GLU A 292 -4.43 -19.25 -2.30
N THR A 293 -3.96 -18.78 -1.13
CA THR A 293 -4.43 -17.50 -0.56
C THR A 293 -4.04 -16.34 -1.48
N ARG A 294 -2.84 -16.40 -2.07
CA ARG A 294 -2.42 -15.43 -3.08
C ARG A 294 -3.28 -15.50 -4.35
N LYS A 295 -3.62 -16.70 -4.85
CA LYS A 295 -4.51 -16.87 -6.01
C LYS A 295 -5.93 -16.37 -5.76
N THR A 296 -6.50 -16.66 -4.60
CA THR A 296 -7.83 -16.16 -4.22
C THR A 296 -7.85 -14.66 -4.02
N ARG A 297 -6.75 -14.07 -3.52
CA ARG A 297 -6.54 -12.62 -3.52
C ARG A 297 -6.49 -12.03 -4.93
N ILE A 298 -5.74 -12.63 -5.85
CA ILE A 298 -5.67 -12.20 -7.26
C ILE A 298 -7.05 -12.19 -7.93
N LEU A 299 -7.94 -13.12 -7.55
CA LEU A 299 -9.30 -13.21 -8.10
C LEU A 299 -10.32 -12.33 -7.36
N SER A 300 -9.93 -11.72 -6.25
CA SER A 300 -10.83 -10.83 -5.51
C SER A 300 -10.88 -9.46 -6.19
N PRO A 301 -12.04 -8.80 -6.22
CA PRO A 301 -12.12 -7.47 -6.78
C PRO A 301 -11.31 -6.50 -5.91
N SER A 302 -10.45 -5.70 -6.53
CA SER A 302 -9.72 -4.62 -5.85
C SER A 302 -10.70 -3.62 -5.22
N MET A 303 -10.35 -3.01 -4.08
CA MET A 303 -11.08 -1.87 -3.52
C MET A 303 -10.79 -0.58 -4.27
N PHE A 304 -9.60 -0.49 -4.88
CA PHE A 304 -9.11 0.70 -5.55
C PHE A 304 -8.83 0.44 -7.04
N ASP A 305 -9.23 1.38 -7.91
CA ASP A 305 -8.83 1.42 -9.32
C ASP A 305 -7.33 1.72 -9.47
N ARG A 306 -6.82 2.64 -8.63
CA ARG A 306 -5.41 3.08 -8.59
C ARG A 306 -4.98 3.44 -7.18
N ILE A 307 -3.72 3.18 -6.84
CA ILE A 307 -3.09 3.69 -5.62
C ILE A 307 -1.80 4.41 -5.99
N PHE A 308 -1.67 5.65 -5.52
CA PHE A 308 -0.47 6.45 -5.66
C PHE A 308 0.15 6.64 -4.28
N THR A 309 1.47 6.61 -4.21
CA THR A 309 2.19 6.93 -2.98
C THR A 309 3.14 8.09 -3.25
N VAL A 310 2.98 9.16 -2.48
CA VAL A 310 3.88 10.30 -2.47
C VAL A 310 4.76 10.20 -1.23
N VAL A 311 6.05 10.45 -1.40
CA VAL A 311 7.03 10.51 -0.31
C VAL A 311 7.35 11.98 -0.08
N LEU A 312 7.23 12.42 1.16
CA LEU A 312 7.26 13.83 1.54
C LEU A 312 8.22 14.07 2.70
N SER A 313 9.01 15.12 2.58
CA SER A 313 9.74 15.71 3.70
C SER A 313 8.89 16.82 4.32
N PRO A 314 8.90 16.98 5.66
CA PRO A 314 8.43 18.20 6.29
C PRO A 314 9.12 19.47 5.75
N ASP A 315 10.35 19.32 5.22
CA ASP A 315 11.15 20.43 4.68
C ASP A 315 10.74 20.83 3.25
N ASP A 316 9.88 20.05 2.58
CA ASP A 316 9.37 20.37 1.24
C ASP A 316 8.31 21.50 1.28
N PHE A 317 7.84 21.83 2.48
CA PHE A 317 6.82 22.86 2.71
C PHE A 317 7.48 24.18 3.08
N GLU A 318 7.39 25.18 2.19
CA GLU A 318 7.84 26.54 2.49
C GLU A 318 6.78 27.29 3.31
N ILE A 319 7.20 28.28 4.10
CA ILE A 319 6.24 29.13 4.81
C ILE A 319 5.68 30.15 3.82
N ASP A 320 4.37 30.17 3.65
CA ASP A 320 3.68 31.20 2.89
C ASP A 320 3.51 32.45 3.75
N ASP A 321 4.49 33.35 3.63
CA ASP A 321 4.48 34.64 4.32
C ASP A 321 3.24 35.47 3.96
N ALA A 322 2.63 35.32 2.78
CA ALA A 322 1.47 36.13 2.37
C ALA A 322 0.16 35.66 3.03
N GLY A 323 -0.06 34.35 3.15
CA GLY A 323 -1.20 33.75 3.84
C GLY A 323 -1.13 33.90 5.37
N THR A 324 0.08 33.80 5.93
CA THR A 324 0.38 33.89 7.38
C THR A 324 -0.13 35.19 8.01
N TYR A 325 -0.17 36.32 7.28
CA TYR A 325 -0.68 37.60 7.81
C TYR A 325 -2.19 37.83 7.59
N GLN A 326 -2.88 36.99 6.81
CA GLN A 326 -4.29 37.22 6.45
C GLN A 326 -5.30 36.43 7.29
N GLN A 327 -4.88 35.43 8.07
CA GLN A 327 -5.78 34.64 8.90
C GLN A 327 -6.16 35.33 10.22
N GLU A 328 -7.01 36.36 10.14
CA GLU A 328 -8.01 36.58 11.20
C GLU A 328 -9.16 35.57 11.00
N ALA A 329 -9.00 34.40 11.64
CA ALA A 329 -10.05 33.44 12.00
C ALA A 329 -11.23 33.25 11.02
N THR A 330 -11.01 32.58 9.89
CA THR A 330 -12.12 31.91 9.18
C THR A 330 -11.95 30.40 9.31
N TYR A 331 -12.72 29.83 10.23
CA TYR A 331 -12.73 28.41 10.55
C TYR A 331 -13.48 27.64 9.45
N ILE A 332 -12.81 26.77 8.71
CA ILE A 332 -13.47 25.67 7.99
C ILE A 332 -13.14 24.39 8.75
N GLN A 333 -13.95 24.11 9.77
CA GLN A 333 -13.98 22.78 10.38
C GLN A 333 -14.70 21.85 9.41
N SER A 334 -13.99 21.20 8.48
CA SER A 334 -14.51 19.95 7.91
C SER A 334 -14.27 18.88 8.97
N SER A 335 -15.36 18.28 9.47
CA SER A 335 -15.34 17.42 10.65
C SER A 335 -14.76 16.03 10.43
N ASP A 336 -14.29 15.71 9.21
CA ASP A 336 -14.18 14.31 8.77
C ASP A 336 -12.78 13.89 8.30
N ASP A 337 -11.81 14.81 8.10
CA ASP A 337 -10.51 14.52 7.46
C ASP A 337 -9.27 14.91 8.28
N PHE A 338 -9.26 14.62 9.60
CA PHE A 338 -8.11 14.98 10.44
C PHE A 338 -7.16 13.79 10.65
N ASP A 339 -5.97 13.84 10.01
CA ASP A 339 -4.83 13.00 10.40
C ASP A 339 -4.08 13.65 11.59
N ILE A 340 -3.66 12.83 12.55
CA ILE A 340 -2.99 13.23 13.80
C ILE A 340 -1.66 13.96 13.55
N ASN A 341 -1.14 13.91 12.33
CA ASN A 341 0.14 14.48 11.94
C ASN A 341 0.05 15.88 11.32
N GLY A 342 -1.15 16.44 11.12
CA GLY A 342 -1.31 17.79 10.56
C GLY A 342 -1.08 17.87 9.04
N TYR A 343 -1.32 16.78 8.31
CA TYR A 343 -1.27 16.78 6.84
C TYR A 343 -2.64 16.38 6.29
N TYR A 344 -3.07 17.05 5.24
CA TYR A 344 -4.24 16.65 4.45
C TYR A 344 -3.93 16.77 2.97
N CYS A 345 -4.67 16.06 2.13
CA CYS A 345 -4.49 16.13 0.68
C CYS A 345 -5.81 16.40 -0.04
N GLU A 346 -5.72 17.18 -1.11
CA GLU A 346 -6.77 17.36 -2.09
C GLU A 346 -6.37 16.67 -3.39
N VAL A 347 -7.35 16.11 -4.09
CA VAL A 347 -7.13 15.38 -5.33
C VAL A 347 -7.99 15.98 -6.42
N LYS A 348 -7.35 16.51 -7.45
CA LYS A 348 -8.00 17.14 -8.62
C LYS A 348 -7.67 16.38 -9.89
N LEU A 349 -8.53 16.52 -10.91
CA LEU A 349 -8.15 16.15 -12.27
C LEU A 349 -7.27 17.26 -12.83
N GLY A 350 -6.22 16.87 -13.56
CA GLY A 350 -5.43 17.83 -14.34
C GLY A 350 -6.33 18.51 -15.37
N GLU A 351 -6.19 19.82 -15.51
CA GLU A 351 -6.92 20.63 -16.52
C GLU A 351 -6.21 20.64 -17.86
#